data_AF-A0A520R209-F1
#
_entry.id   AF-A0A520R209-F1
#
_cell.length_a   1.000
_cell.length_b   1.000
_cell.length_c   1.000
_cell.angle_alpha   90.00
_cell.angle_beta   90.00
_cell.angle_gamma   90.00
#
_symmetry.space_group_name_H-M   'P 1'
#
loop_
_entity.id
_entity.type
_entity.pdbx_description
1 polymer ?
#
loop_
_entity_poly.entity_id
_entity_poly.type
_entity_poly.pdbx_seq_one_letter_code
_entity_poly.pdbx_strand_id
1 'polypeptide(L)'
;MNRCAALLSLALIACQPAAERARSAPLEAPLELVALGLEAPAGPDALPTHAVAFRSPDGALRPVDRRAARFVPRWRDGAALVDPEGRLYQVWPDGQRRMLAAGVTALAVSDDLSRLAFAVRSDGSLRVHDGEVARTLAEGFVSIGALRFDPTGAHVAFVGARNGGVAGVWVAGPDGAACQTNCDLRTGESWGDRFTPPPADLRGVFATEEAR
;
A
#
# COMPACT_ATOMS: atom_id res chain seq x y z
N MET A 1 10.35 -84.10 2.43
CA MET A 1 11.07 -83.07 1.67
C MET A 1 10.27 -81.78 1.72
N ASN A 2 10.95 -80.69 2.04
CA ASN A 2 10.57 -79.28 1.96
C ASN A 2 9.47 -78.70 2.88
N ARG A 3 9.97 -77.75 3.69
CA ARG A 3 9.30 -76.80 4.57
C ARG A 3 8.56 -75.74 3.75
N CYS A 4 7.47 -75.19 4.29
CA CYS A 4 7.21 -73.75 4.23
C CYS A 4 6.24 -73.37 5.35
N ALA A 5 6.73 -72.54 6.26
CA ALA A 5 5.97 -71.89 7.33
C ALA A 5 5.57 -70.48 6.88
N ALA A 6 4.39 -70.03 7.31
CA ALA A 6 3.98 -68.62 7.50
C ALA A 6 2.46 -68.61 7.74
N LEU A 7 1.82 -67.75 8.52
CA LEU A 7 2.15 -66.89 9.67
C LEU A 7 0.78 -66.25 10.00
N LEU A 8 0.28 -66.42 11.23
CA LEU A 8 -0.90 -65.71 11.73
C LEU A 8 -0.66 -64.20 11.68
N SER A 9 -1.67 -63.42 11.29
CA SER A 9 -1.73 -61.99 11.58
C SER A 9 -3.05 -61.68 12.30
N LEU A 10 -2.99 -61.60 13.63
CA LEU A 10 -4.05 -61.01 14.45
C LEU A 10 -3.94 -59.49 14.34
N ALA A 11 -5.02 -58.85 13.93
CA ALA A 11 -5.18 -57.40 14.00
C ALA A 11 -5.45 -56.99 15.46
N LEU A 12 -4.49 -56.30 16.09
CA LEU A 12 -4.71 -55.58 17.34
C LEU A 12 -5.22 -54.18 17.00
N ILE A 13 -6.51 -53.96 17.26
CA ILE A 13 -7.14 -52.63 17.25
C ILE A 13 -6.65 -51.91 18.50
N ALA A 14 -5.67 -51.03 18.34
CA ALA A 14 -5.25 -50.11 19.39
C ALA A 14 -6.22 -48.91 19.42
N CYS A 15 -6.97 -48.76 20.51
CA CYS A 15 -7.64 -47.52 20.88
C CYS A 15 -6.59 -46.41 21.03
N GLN A 16 -6.55 -45.45 20.10
CA GLN A 16 -5.83 -44.20 20.33
C GLN A 16 -6.74 -43.26 21.15
N PRO A 17 -6.23 -42.62 22.22
CA PRO A 17 -6.97 -41.57 22.90
C PRO A 17 -7.15 -40.40 21.93
N ALA A 18 -8.35 -39.83 21.91
CA ALA A 18 -8.71 -38.71 21.07
C ALA A 18 -7.65 -37.62 21.19
N ALA A 19 -6.92 -37.37 20.10
CA ALA A 19 -6.03 -36.25 19.96
C ALA A 19 -6.83 -34.99 20.30
N GLU A 20 -6.51 -34.41 21.44
CA GLU A 20 -7.00 -33.13 21.90
C GLU A 20 -6.80 -32.16 20.74
N ARG A 21 -7.90 -31.72 20.12
CA ARG A 21 -7.89 -30.72 19.05
C ARG A 21 -6.99 -29.59 19.53
N ALA A 22 -5.85 -29.43 18.86
CA ALA A 22 -4.99 -28.28 19.04
C ALA A 22 -5.90 -27.05 19.02
N ARG A 23 -6.06 -26.41 20.18
CA ARG A 23 -6.71 -25.11 20.25
C ARG A 23 -5.94 -24.25 19.26
N SER A 24 -6.61 -23.85 18.20
CA SER A 24 -6.12 -22.85 17.27
C SER A 24 -5.47 -21.75 18.09
N ALA A 25 -4.15 -21.59 17.96
CA ALA A 25 -3.46 -20.47 18.57
C ALA A 25 -4.25 -19.21 18.21
N PRO A 26 -4.48 -18.27 19.16
CA PRO A 26 -5.09 -17.01 18.80
C PRO A 26 -4.25 -16.43 17.65
N LEU A 27 -4.90 -15.99 16.55
CA LEU A 27 -4.21 -15.21 15.53
C LEU A 27 -3.44 -14.13 16.29
N GLU A 28 -2.10 -14.21 16.31
CA GLU A 28 -1.29 -13.18 16.94
C GLU A 28 -1.76 -11.86 16.36
N ALA A 29 -2.23 -10.96 17.22
CA ALA A 29 -2.76 -9.71 16.72
C ALA A 29 -1.65 -9.04 15.87
N PRO A 30 -2.01 -8.56 14.68
CA PRO A 30 -1.04 -8.26 13.63
C PRO A 30 -0.12 -7.13 14.08
N LEU A 31 1.18 -7.38 13.97
CA LEU A 31 2.22 -6.38 14.21
C LEU A 31 1.98 -5.18 13.29
N GLU A 32 2.09 -3.98 13.85
CA GLU A 32 1.88 -2.72 13.13
C GLU A 32 3.17 -1.90 13.13
N LEU A 33 3.54 -1.33 11.98
CA LEU A 33 4.64 -0.39 11.91
C LEU A 33 4.19 0.97 12.45
N VAL A 34 4.90 1.50 13.44
CA VAL A 34 4.60 2.77 14.11
C VAL A 34 5.78 3.71 14.06
N ALA A 35 5.50 5.02 14.08
CA ALA A 35 6.52 6.05 14.27
C ALA A 35 6.89 6.16 15.76
N LEU A 36 8.19 6.20 16.04
CA LEU A 36 8.75 6.43 17.38
C LEU A 36 9.04 7.91 17.65
N GLY A 37 9.13 8.72 16.60
CA GLY A 37 9.41 10.14 16.69
C GLY A 37 9.48 10.77 15.31
N LEU A 38 9.36 12.10 15.27
CA LEU A 38 9.62 12.92 14.11
C LEU A 38 11.05 13.46 14.20
N GLU A 39 11.84 13.22 13.17
CA GLU A 39 13.18 13.77 13.02
C GLU A 39 13.12 14.92 12.02
N ALA A 40 13.60 16.09 12.47
CA ALA A 40 13.64 17.28 11.64
C ALA A 40 14.58 17.05 10.43
N PRO A 41 14.21 17.53 9.25
CA PRO A 41 15.06 17.41 8.08
C PRO A 41 16.35 18.22 8.25
N ALA A 42 17.44 17.75 7.64
CA ALA A 42 18.73 18.44 7.68
C ALA A 42 18.74 19.79 6.94
N GLY A 43 17.71 20.06 6.13
CA GLY A 43 17.56 21.30 5.36
C GLY A 43 16.10 21.53 4.91
N PRO A 44 15.80 22.70 4.36
CA PRO A 44 14.42 23.11 4.05
C PRO A 44 13.74 22.26 2.98
N ASP A 45 14.52 21.65 2.08
CA ASP A 45 14.01 20.84 0.97
C ASP A 45 13.97 19.33 1.28
N ALA A 46 14.56 18.91 2.41
CA ALA A 46 14.55 17.51 2.81
C ALA A 46 13.20 17.16 3.47
N LEU A 47 12.73 15.94 3.22
CA LEU A 47 11.51 15.45 3.84
C LEU A 47 11.74 15.20 5.34
N PRO A 48 10.76 15.49 6.21
CA PRO A 48 10.77 14.97 7.56
C PRO A 48 10.82 13.44 7.53
N THR A 49 11.48 12.85 8.52
CA THR A 49 11.60 11.39 8.60
C THR A 49 11.23 10.89 9.99
N HIS A 50 10.97 9.60 10.07
CA HIS A 50 10.60 8.93 11.32
C HIS A 50 11.54 7.75 11.57
N ALA A 51 12.01 7.64 12.80
CA ALA A 51 12.38 6.33 13.34
C ALA A 51 11.09 5.49 13.46
N VAL A 52 11.12 4.24 13.02
CA VAL A 52 9.94 3.37 13.03
C VAL A 52 10.25 2.02 13.66
N ALA A 53 9.23 1.38 14.23
CA ALA A 53 9.31 0.06 14.84
C ALA A 53 8.03 -0.73 14.59
N PHE A 54 8.14 -2.06 14.56
CA PHE A 54 6.97 -2.90 14.69
C PHE A 54 6.55 -2.97 16.16
N ARG A 55 5.28 -2.70 16.41
CA ARG A 55 4.65 -2.83 17.73
C ARG A 55 3.84 -4.11 17.79
N SER A 56 4.15 -4.96 18.76
CA SER A 56 3.36 -6.16 19.06
C SER A 56 2.12 -5.83 19.90
N PRO A 57 1.15 -6.75 20.00
CA PRO A 57 -0.09 -6.53 20.76
C PRO A 57 0.13 -6.25 22.25
N ASP A 58 1.21 -6.77 22.83
CA ASP A 58 1.65 -6.51 24.20
C ASP A 58 2.38 -5.16 24.38
N GLY A 59 2.55 -4.40 23.28
CA GLY A 59 3.20 -3.10 23.26
C GLY A 59 4.72 -3.15 23.08
N ALA A 60 5.35 -4.32 22.97
CA ALA A 60 6.78 -4.40 22.72
C ALA A 60 7.14 -3.80 21.34
N LEU A 61 8.28 -3.12 21.28
CA LEU A 61 8.75 -2.43 20.09
C LEU A 61 9.98 -3.13 19.51
N ARG A 62 9.94 -3.39 18.20
CA ARG A 62 11.06 -3.92 17.42
C ARG A 62 11.49 -2.88 16.40
N PRO A 63 12.58 -2.14 16.65
CA PRO A 63 13.06 -1.09 15.75
C PRO A 63 13.36 -1.63 14.36
N VAL A 64 13.00 -0.85 13.33
CA VAL A 64 13.44 -1.10 11.96
C VAL A 64 14.68 -0.26 11.71
N ASP A 65 15.75 -0.89 11.22
CA ASP A 65 17.00 -0.21 10.85
C ASP A 65 16.86 0.53 9.50
N ARG A 66 15.89 1.44 9.45
CA ARG A 66 15.62 2.35 8.34
C ARG A 66 14.72 3.49 8.82
N ARG A 67 14.99 4.69 8.34
CA ARG A 67 14.09 5.84 8.51
C ARG A 67 12.98 5.80 7.46
N ALA A 68 11.80 6.24 7.85
CA ALA A 68 10.66 6.37 6.95
C ALA A 68 10.36 7.84 6.69
N ALA A 69 10.40 8.27 5.43
CA ALA A 69 9.77 9.53 5.01
C ALA A 69 8.23 9.38 4.97
N ARG A 70 7.75 8.18 4.62
CA ARG A 70 6.33 7.78 4.64
C ARG A 70 6.24 6.28 4.91
N PHE A 71 5.13 5.83 5.47
CA PHE A 71 4.86 4.41 5.62
C PHE A 71 3.36 4.11 5.65
N VAL A 72 3.02 2.88 5.30
CA VAL A 72 1.71 2.27 5.56
C VAL A 72 1.92 1.29 6.72
N PRO A 73 1.24 1.47 7.86
CA PRO A 73 1.46 0.67 9.07
C PRO A 73 1.26 -0.84 8.88
N ARG A 74 0.33 -1.21 7.99
CA ARG A 74 -0.05 -2.59 7.70
C ARG A 74 -0.33 -2.75 6.22
N TRP A 75 0.36 -3.68 5.59
CA TRP A 75 0.10 -4.09 4.22
C TRP A 75 0.59 -5.52 4.07
N ARG A 76 -0.32 -6.43 3.68
CA ARG A 76 -0.06 -7.87 3.67
C ARG A 76 0.39 -8.37 5.05
N ASP A 77 1.47 -9.15 5.08
CA ASP A 77 2.11 -9.74 6.25
C ASP A 77 3.20 -8.85 6.88
N GLY A 78 3.27 -7.58 6.45
CA GLY A 78 4.22 -6.60 6.98
C GLY A 78 3.71 -5.18 6.85
N ALA A 79 4.60 -4.28 6.43
CA ALA A 79 4.32 -2.87 6.21
C ALA A 79 4.99 -2.38 4.92
N ALA A 80 4.51 -1.25 4.40
CA ALA A 80 5.19 -0.55 3.30
C ALA A 80 5.92 0.68 3.83
N LEU A 81 7.16 0.87 3.43
CA LEU A 81 8.02 1.96 3.91
C LEU A 81 8.69 2.65 2.72
N VAL A 82 8.58 3.98 2.67
CA VAL A 82 9.36 4.81 1.76
C VAL A 82 10.45 5.51 2.57
N ASP A 83 11.70 5.27 2.21
CA ASP A 83 12.84 5.89 2.88
C ASP A 83 13.12 7.32 2.36
N PRO A 84 14.07 8.06 2.95
CA PRO A 84 14.35 9.45 2.57
C PRO A 84 14.83 9.60 1.12
N GLU A 85 15.37 8.54 0.53
CA GLU A 85 15.79 8.50 -0.87
C GLU A 85 14.65 8.14 -1.84
N GLY A 86 13.43 7.97 -1.34
CA GLY A 86 12.26 7.63 -2.14
C GLY A 86 12.23 6.17 -2.57
N ARG A 87 12.94 5.27 -1.88
CA ARG A 87 12.88 3.82 -2.15
C ARG A 87 11.75 3.21 -1.35
N LEU A 88 10.86 2.51 -2.05
CA LEU A 88 9.73 1.80 -1.45
C LEU A 88 10.12 0.36 -1.16
N TYR A 89 9.89 -0.06 0.07
CA TYR A 89 10.10 -1.41 0.56
C TYR A 89 8.82 -2.01 1.12
N GLN A 90 8.65 -3.31 0.96
CA GLN A 90 7.93 -4.13 1.94
C GLN A 90 8.92 -4.48 3.05
N VAL A 91 8.51 -4.33 4.30
CA VAL A 91 9.30 -4.64 5.49
C VAL A 91 8.53 -5.57 6.40
N TRP A 92 9.24 -6.50 7.05
CA TRP A 92 8.66 -7.51 7.93
C TRP A 92 9.20 -7.40 9.37
N PRO A 93 8.45 -7.90 10.38
CA PRO A 93 8.86 -7.82 11.78
C PRO A 93 10.11 -8.59 12.17
N ASP A 94 10.58 -9.50 11.31
CA ASP A 94 11.83 -10.24 11.47
C ASP A 94 13.06 -9.46 10.95
N GLY A 95 12.82 -8.25 10.41
CA GLY A 95 13.86 -7.39 9.84
C GLY A 95 14.13 -7.62 8.35
N GLN A 96 13.48 -8.62 7.72
CA GLN A 96 13.56 -8.79 6.27
C GLN A 96 12.93 -7.60 5.55
N ARG A 97 13.38 -7.36 4.32
CA ARG A 97 12.83 -6.32 3.44
C ARG A 97 13.02 -6.66 1.97
N ARG A 98 12.07 -6.21 1.15
CA ARG A 98 12.08 -6.34 -0.30
C ARG A 98 11.83 -4.98 -0.91
N MET A 99 12.71 -4.55 -1.81
CA MET A 99 12.50 -3.30 -2.56
C MET A 99 11.45 -3.53 -3.65
N LEU A 100 10.48 -2.62 -3.75
CA LEU A 100 9.39 -2.69 -4.72
C LEU A 100 9.54 -1.64 -5.82
N ALA A 101 10.01 -0.44 -5.47
CA ALA A 101 10.18 0.66 -6.41
C ALA A 101 11.21 1.68 -5.90
N ALA A 102 11.70 2.53 -6.80
CA ALA A 102 12.50 3.70 -6.50
C ALA A 102 11.80 4.98 -6.99
N GLY A 103 12.21 6.14 -6.47
CA GLY A 103 11.66 7.43 -6.88
C GLY A 103 10.21 7.65 -6.44
N VAL A 104 9.77 6.98 -5.38
CA VAL A 104 8.41 7.06 -4.86
C VAL A 104 8.20 8.34 -4.05
N THR A 105 7.12 9.06 -4.32
CA THR A 105 6.82 10.36 -3.68
C THR A 105 5.53 10.40 -2.88
N ALA A 106 4.60 9.51 -3.18
CA ALA A 106 3.32 9.38 -2.49
C ALA A 106 2.95 7.90 -2.36
N LEU A 107 2.20 7.58 -1.30
CA LEU A 107 1.85 6.21 -0.90
C LEU A 107 0.45 6.20 -0.30
N ALA A 108 -0.35 5.19 -0.63
CA ALA A 108 -1.64 4.90 -0.01
C ALA A 108 -1.94 3.40 -0.04
N VAL A 109 -2.78 2.92 0.85
CA VAL A 109 -3.24 1.52 0.93
C VAL A 109 -4.75 1.46 0.78
N SER A 110 -5.26 0.39 0.18
CA SER A 110 -6.71 0.10 0.15
C SER A 110 -7.21 -0.29 1.54
N ASP A 111 -8.52 -0.11 1.78
CA ASP A 111 -9.14 -0.39 3.08
C ASP A 111 -9.01 -1.86 3.50
N ASP A 112 -9.03 -2.78 2.53
CA ASP A 112 -8.82 -4.22 2.74
C ASP A 112 -7.34 -4.62 2.90
N LEU A 113 -6.42 -3.65 2.87
CA LEU A 113 -4.96 -3.82 2.97
C LEU A 113 -4.35 -4.70 1.88
N SER A 114 -5.07 -4.98 0.78
CA SER A 114 -4.60 -5.87 -0.28
C SER A 114 -3.79 -5.14 -1.35
N ARG A 115 -4.00 -3.84 -1.53
CA ARG A 115 -3.38 -3.02 -2.59
C ARG A 115 -2.64 -1.82 -2.04
N LEU A 116 -1.52 -1.51 -2.67
CA LEU A 116 -0.68 -0.36 -2.38
C LEU A 116 -0.58 0.53 -3.61
N ALA A 117 -1.07 1.76 -3.52
CA ALA A 117 -0.89 2.77 -4.56
C ALA A 117 0.33 3.62 -4.25
N PHE A 118 1.14 3.90 -5.28
CA PHE A 118 2.29 4.78 -5.15
C PHE A 118 2.56 5.57 -6.43
N ALA A 119 3.07 6.78 -6.24
CA ALA A 119 3.48 7.66 -7.33
C ALA A 119 5.00 7.60 -7.53
N VAL A 120 5.44 7.47 -8.78
CA VAL A 120 6.86 7.46 -9.17
C VAL A 120 7.20 8.77 -9.88
N ARG A 121 8.12 9.54 -9.32
CA ARG A 121 8.48 10.87 -9.86
C ARG A 121 9.24 10.80 -11.17
N SER A 122 10.13 9.82 -11.32
CA SER A 122 11.06 9.75 -12.45
C SER A 122 10.37 9.56 -13.80
N ASP A 123 9.21 8.92 -13.81
CA ASP A 123 8.42 8.67 -15.03
C ASP A 123 7.00 9.23 -14.96
N GLY A 124 6.62 9.88 -13.86
CA GLY A 124 5.32 10.50 -13.73
C GLY A 124 4.16 9.51 -13.67
N SER A 125 4.39 8.30 -13.17
CA SER A 125 3.38 7.24 -13.12
C SER A 125 2.72 7.09 -11.75
N LEU A 126 1.43 6.76 -11.77
CA LEU A 126 0.70 6.19 -10.64
C LEU A 126 0.60 4.69 -10.84
N ARG A 127 1.03 3.91 -9.85
CA ARG A 127 1.02 2.46 -9.89
C ARG A 127 0.27 1.88 -8.71
N VAL A 128 -0.31 0.70 -8.89
CA VAL A 128 -0.93 -0.10 -7.83
C VAL A 128 -0.27 -1.47 -7.79
N HIS A 129 0.14 -1.89 -6.59
CA HIS A 129 0.73 -3.20 -6.33
C HIS A 129 -0.21 -4.08 -5.53
N ASP A 130 -0.44 -5.30 -6.02
CA ASP A 130 -1.32 -6.30 -5.41
C ASP A 130 -0.54 -7.37 -4.61
N GLY A 131 0.65 -7.07 -4.11
CA GLY A 131 1.56 -8.02 -3.44
C GLY A 131 2.43 -8.85 -4.39
N GLU A 132 1.98 -9.10 -5.62
CA GLU A 132 2.77 -9.87 -6.61
C GLU A 132 3.34 -8.98 -7.70
N VAL A 133 2.49 -8.12 -8.27
CA VAL A 133 2.83 -7.27 -9.41
C VAL A 133 2.38 -5.83 -9.19
N ALA A 134 3.16 -4.89 -9.71
CA ALA A 134 2.76 -3.50 -9.82
C ALA A 134 2.25 -3.21 -11.24
N ARG A 135 1.09 -2.55 -11.33
CA ARG A 135 0.46 -2.12 -12.60
C ARG A 135 0.37 -0.60 -12.64
N THR A 136 0.63 -0.02 -13.80
CA THR A 136 0.43 1.41 -14.02
C THR A 136 -1.05 1.70 -14.26
N LEU A 137 -1.62 2.65 -13.52
CA LEU A 137 -3.00 3.14 -13.73
C LEU A 137 -3.04 4.50 -14.43
N ALA A 138 -1.97 5.29 -14.28
CA ALA A 138 -1.87 6.60 -14.91
C ALA A 138 -0.40 6.95 -15.18
N GLU A 139 -0.14 7.74 -16.24
CA GLU A 139 1.20 8.18 -16.63
C GLU A 139 1.16 9.56 -17.30
N GLY A 140 2.35 10.13 -17.53
CA GLY A 140 2.49 11.44 -18.19
C GLY A 140 2.28 12.65 -17.27
N PHE A 141 2.41 12.46 -15.96
CA PHE A 141 2.29 13.52 -14.96
C PHE A 141 3.65 14.09 -14.58
N VAL A 142 3.73 15.40 -14.37
CA VAL A 142 4.94 16.04 -13.79
C VAL A 142 4.90 16.03 -12.26
N SER A 143 3.71 15.87 -11.69
CA SER A 143 3.51 15.71 -10.26
C SER A 143 2.28 14.85 -9.98
N ILE A 144 2.39 13.98 -8.98
CA ILE A 144 1.31 13.17 -8.42
C ILE A 144 1.47 13.16 -6.90
N GLY A 145 0.39 13.43 -6.18
CA GLY A 145 0.34 13.42 -4.72
C GLY A 145 -1.08 13.19 -4.19
N ALA A 146 -1.21 13.17 -2.86
CA ALA A 146 -2.49 13.02 -2.16
C ALA A 146 -3.33 11.84 -2.69
N LEU A 147 -2.75 10.64 -2.65
CA LEU A 147 -3.40 9.41 -3.12
C LEU A 147 -4.47 8.94 -2.14
N ARG A 148 -5.59 8.44 -2.66
CA ARG A 148 -6.62 7.77 -1.87
C ARG A 148 -7.34 6.70 -2.70
N PHE A 149 -7.50 5.50 -2.16
CA PHE A 149 -8.38 4.50 -2.77
C PHE A 149 -9.85 4.85 -2.54
N ASP A 150 -10.69 4.44 -3.50
CA ASP A 150 -12.12 4.33 -3.25
C ASP A 150 -12.41 3.13 -2.31
N PRO A 151 -13.61 3.04 -1.71
CA PRO A 151 -13.94 1.95 -0.79
C PRO A 151 -13.85 0.54 -1.41
N THR A 152 -13.98 0.41 -2.73
CA THR A 152 -13.84 -0.89 -3.41
C THR A 152 -12.39 -1.27 -3.69
N GLY A 153 -11.46 -0.31 -3.59
CA GLY A 153 -10.05 -0.48 -3.94
C GLY A 153 -9.78 -0.59 -5.43
N ALA A 154 -10.80 -0.38 -6.29
CA ALA A 154 -10.67 -0.45 -7.75
C ALA A 154 -10.09 0.83 -8.36
N HIS A 155 -10.31 1.97 -7.71
CA HIS A 155 -9.91 3.28 -8.20
C HIS A 155 -9.03 4.02 -7.19
N VAL A 156 -8.20 4.92 -7.70
CA VAL A 156 -7.36 5.81 -6.91
C VAL A 156 -7.64 7.25 -7.32
N ALA A 157 -8.12 8.07 -6.39
CA ALA A 157 -8.12 9.51 -6.53
C ALA A 157 -6.74 10.07 -6.20
N PHE A 158 -6.32 11.09 -6.94
CA PHE A 158 -5.05 11.77 -6.71
C PHE A 158 -5.10 13.21 -7.18
N VAL A 159 -4.20 14.04 -6.63
CA VAL A 159 -3.91 15.36 -7.16
C VAL A 159 -2.72 15.24 -8.11
N GLY A 160 -2.89 15.71 -9.34
CA GLY A 160 -1.85 15.62 -10.34
C GLY A 160 -1.88 16.75 -11.36
N ALA A 161 -0.72 17.02 -11.96
CA ALA A 161 -0.56 17.96 -13.05
C ALA A 161 0.20 17.29 -14.20
N ARG A 162 -0.20 17.59 -15.43
CA ARG A 162 0.58 17.29 -16.64
C ARG A 162 1.45 18.49 -17.00
N ASN A 163 2.43 18.29 -17.89
CA ASN A 163 3.33 19.37 -18.29
C ASN A 163 2.55 20.61 -18.80
N GLY A 164 2.89 21.80 -18.28
CA GLY A 164 2.21 23.07 -18.57
C GLY A 164 0.76 23.17 -18.07
N GLY A 165 0.27 22.17 -17.33
CA GLY A 165 -1.08 22.12 -16.78
C GLY A 165 -1.16 22.62 -15.34
N VAL A 166 -2.37 22.93 -14.90
CA VAL A 166 -2.67 23.22 -13.49
C VAL A 166 -2.91 21.90 -12.76
N ALA A 167 -2.57 21.84 -11.46
CA ALA A 167 -2.94 20.71 -10.63
C ALA A 167 -4.46 20.57 -10.55
N GLY A 168 -4.95 19.34 -10.71
CA GLY A 168 -6.37 19.00 -10.60
C GLY A 168 -6.56 17.65 -9.90
N VAL A 169 -7.81 17.31 -9.60
CA VAL A 169 -8.18 16.00 -9.07
C VAL A 169 -8.42 15.05 -10.23
N TRP A 170 -7.83 13.87 -10.13
CA TRP A 170 -7.96 12.78 -11.10
C TRP A 170 -8.46 11.53 -10.38
N VAL A 171 -9.18 10.69 -11.12
CA VAL A 171 -9.50 9.32 -10.69
C VAL A 171 -8.90 8.38 -11.72
N ALA A 172 -8.05 7.47 -11.27
CA ALA A 172 -7.50 6.42 -12.12
C ALA A 172 -8.02 5.04 -11.72
N GLY A 173 -8.29 4.22 -12.72
CA GLY A 173 -8.71 2.83 -12.60
C GLY A 173 -8.13 1.98 -13.73
N PRO A 174 -8.70 0.79 -13.97
CA PRO A 174 -8.28 -0.10 -15.05
C PRO A 174 -8.34 0.54 -16.44
N ASP A 175 -9.28 1.48 -16.65
CA ASP A 175 -9.51 2.14 -17.94
C ASP A 175 -8.66 3.41 -18.13
N GLY A 176 -7.74 3.70 -17.21
CA GLY A 176 -6.89 4.88 -17.21
C GLY A 176 -7.36 5.96 -16.25
N ALA A 177 -6.94 7.20 -16.49
CA ALA A 177 -7.17 8.35 -15.61
C ALA A 177 -8.13 9.38 -16.22
N ALA A 178 -9.16 9.75 -15.48
CA ALA A 178 -10.13 10.77 -15.84
C ALA A 178 -9.98 12.01 -14.97
N CYS A 179 -9.99 13.19 -15.59
CA CYS A 179 -9.97 14.47 -14.89
C CYS A 179 -11.34 14.73 -14.23
N GLN A 180 -11.33 15.22 -12.99
CA GLN A 180 -12.54 15.57 -12.23
C GLN A 180 -12.69 17.07 -12.00
N THR A 181 -11.65 17.86 -12.28
CA THR A 181 -11.65 19.31 -12.03
C THR A 181 -11.10 20.09 -13.23
N ASN A 182 -9.96 20.74 -13.06
CA ASN A 182 -9.39 21.76 -13.93
C ASN A 182 -8.12 21.27 -14.64
N CYS A 183 -7.98 19.96 -14.85
CA CYS A 183 -6.73 19.33 -15.23
C CYS A 183 -6.31 19.61 -16.68
N ASP A 184 -7.25 20.03 -17.53
CA ASP A 184 -6.98 20.47 -18.89
C ASP A 184 -6.62 21.96 -18.98
N LEU A 185 -6.73 22.70 -17.87
CA LEU A 185 -6.35 24.12 -17.83
C LEU A 185 -4.83 24.26 -17.89
N ARG A 186 -4.39 25.32 -18.57
CA ARG A 186 -2.97 25.64 -18.77
C ARG A 186 -2.57 26.89 -18.01
N THR A 187 -1.37 26.85 -17.46
CA THR A 187 -0.78 28.03 -16.82
C THR A 187 -0.56 29.13 -17.86
N GLY A 188 -0.85 30.38 -17.52
CA GLY A 188 -0.69 31.53 -18.42
C GLY A 188 -1.90 31.83 -19.31
N GLU A 189 -2.94 30.99 -19.28
CA GLU A 189 -4.23 31.28 -19.92
C GLU A 189 -5.22 31.90 -18.94
N SER A 190 -6.15 32.71 -19.46
CA SER A 190 -7.36 33.06 -18.71
C SER A 190 -8.30 31.85 -18.64
N TRP A 191 -8.68 31.44 -17.44
CA TRP A 191 -9.52 30.25 -17.22
C TRP A 191 -11.01 30.56 -17.30
N GLY A 192 -11.43 31.74 -16.85
CA GLY A 192 -12.84 32.15 -16.80
C GLY A 192 -13.72 31.08 -16.17
N ASP A 193 -14.85 30.80 -16.80
CA ASP A 193 -15.86 29.84 -16.31
C ASP A 193 -15.43 28.36 -16.47
N ARG A 194 -14.24 28.08 -17.05
CA ARG A 194 -13.70 26.71 -17.17
C ARG A 194 -13.13 26.18 -15.85
N PHE A 195 -12.95 27.04 -14.84
CA PHE A 195 -12.48 26.61 -13.53
C PHE A 195 -13.54 25.77 -12.83
N THR A 196 -13.23 24.50 -12.61
CA THR A 196 -14.02 23.61 -11.76
C THR A 196 -13.32 23.47 -10.41
N PRO A 197 -13.91 23.94 -9.30
CA PRO A 197 -13.30 23.79 -7.98
C PRO A 197 -13.21 22.31 -7.58
N PRO A 198 -12.23 21.93 -6.74
CA PRO A 198 -12.22 20.59 -6.17
C PRO A 198 -13.50 20.35 -5.35
N PRO A 199 -14.03 19.13 -5.37
CA PRO A 199 -15.23 18.81 -4.60
C PRO A 199 -14.96 18.99 -3.10
N ALA A 200 -15.98 19.48 -2.39
CA ALA A 200 -15.89 19.73 -0.95
C ALA A 200 -15.68 18.43 -0.13
N ASP A 201 -16.09 17.28 -0.68
CA ASP A 201 -15.85 15.96 -0.11
C ASP A 201 -15.20 15.04 -1.15
N LEU A 202 -14.05 14.47 -0.78
CA LEU A 202 -13.34 13.49 -1.61
C LEU A 202 -14.13 12.18 -1.79
N ARG A 203 -15.11 11.86 -0.94
CA ARG A 203 -16.03 10.75 -1.18
C ARG A 203 -16.89 10.98 -2.43
N GLY A 204 -17.24 12.24 -2.70
CA GLY A 204 -17.98 12.63 -3.90
C GLY A 204 -17.16 12.53 -5.19
N VAL A 205 -15.82 12.44 -5.11
CA VAL A 205 -14.93 12.25 -6.27
C VAL A 205 -15.16 10.89 -6.94
N PHE A 206 -15.58 9.90 -6.16
CA PHE A 206 -15.83 8.54 -6.64
C PHE A 206 -17.28 8.28 -7.02
N ALA A 207 -18.17 9.27 -6.85
CA ALA A 207 -19.56 9.15 -7.30
C ALA A 207 -19.57 9.25 -8.83
N THR A 208 -19.85 8.12 -9.49
CA THR A 208 -20.09 8.06 -10.94
C THR A 208 -21.34 8.87 -11.30
N GLU A 209 -21.42 9.33 -12.56
CA GLU A 209 -22.48 10.18 -13.14
C GLU A 209 -23.93 9.63 -13.06
N GLU A 210 -24.20 8.51 -12.37
CA GLU A 210 -25.57 7.98 -12.22
C GLU A 210 -26.42 8.71 -11.16
N ALA A 211 -25.90 9.77 -10.52
CA ALA A 211 -26.61 10.54 -9.50
C ALA A 211 -26.60 12.06 -9.74
N ARG A 212 -26.64 12.51 -11.01
CA ARG A 212 -26.97 13.90 -11.38
C ARG A 212 -28.17 13.97 -12.30
#